data_AF-A0A286C0S4-F1
#
_entry.id   AF-A0A286C0S4-F1
#
_cell.length_a   1.000
_cell.length_b   1.000
_cell.length_c   1.000
_cell.angle_alpha   90.00
_cell.angle_beta   90.00
_cell.angle_gamma   90.00
#
_symmetry.space_group_name_H-M   'P 1'
#
loop_
_entity.id
_entity.type
_entity.pdbx_description
1 polymer ?
#
loop_
_entity_poly.entity_id
_entity_poly.type
_entity_poly.pdbx_seq_one_letter_code
_entity_poly.pdbx_strand_id
1 'polypeptide(L)'
;MIINNCFKVRRFVLAAVLSRSILTATLLKGTVAAHAATKKRRNRYHKFHRFVSGTILGAGLGIGPPCFGADYYGYIIDIDSREVTELEIVRSPGADSGTFPSAINDVGQVTGHVYAPDENRTFHSFITGPNGVGTVVLSLGEKDSFGNGINGSGQIVGNYLYRDQFYSPRSFITGPDGMGMRDLGTLGGHESYASDINETGQVVGDSWVTGGNYSNSHAFITGPDGTGMKDLGTLGGDSSSAHGINNVGQVVGSSYIGTVGGEDQHAFITGPDGAGMKDLGTLGGIFSSASDINNAGQVTGTSRTAEGLQRAFITGPDGMGMRDLGTLGGDNSVAYAINDAGQVLGRSTLTPGIGAYHYFITGPNGEGMMDLNSLVDLPDPVVLHAAADVNNHGQVVVAGVRDSVPSIPEPESYALMLAGLGLIGFMARRRKVSFMA
;
A
#
# COMPACT_ATOMS: atom_id res chain seq x y z
N MET A 1 -2.26 7.06 25.65
CA MET A 1 -3.19 5.93 25.86
C MET A 1 -4.57 6.25 25.24
N ILE A 2 -4.64 6.47 23.91
CA ILE A 2 -5.92 6.72 23.21
C ILE A 2 -5.83 6.15 21.77
N ILE A 3 -6.09 4.85 21.60
CA ILE A 3 -6.70 4.30 20.36
C ILE A 3 -7.61 3.15 20.79
N ASN A 4 -8.87 3.47 21.13
CA ASN A 4 -9.94 2.47 21.21
C ASN A 4 -11.30 3.16 21.37
N ASN A 5 -12.02 3.40 20.27
CA ASN A 5 -13.50 3.45 20.19
C ASN A 5 -13.96 3.86 18.79
N CYS A 6 -14.47 2.91 17.99
CA CYS A 6 -15.26 3.24 16.80
C CYS A 6 -16.41 2.22 16.60
N PHE A 7 -17.35 2.20 17.57
CA PHE A 7 -18.52 1.31 17.53
C PHE A 7 -19.76 1.96 18.16
N LYS A 8 -20.95 1.69 17.56
CA LYS A 8 -22.25 2.39 17.77
C LYS A 8 -22.22 3.78 17.11
N VAL A 9 -23.30 4.33 16.57
CA VAL A 9 -24.76 4.19 16.77
C VAL A 9 -25.46 3.91 15.40
N ARG A 10 -26.72 3.49 15.19
CA ARG A 10 -28.04 3.72 15.84
C ARG A 10 -29.00 2.50 15.73
N ARG A 11 -30.10 2.53 16.50
CA ARG A 11 -31.34 1.71 16.40
C ARG A 11 -32.56 2.56 16.86
N PHE A 12 -33.78 2.00 16.68
CA PHE A 12 -35.17 2.49 16.93
C PHE A 12 -35.90 2.91 15.62
N VAL A 13 -36.92 2.22 15.07
CA VAL A 13 -38.29 1.77 15.50
C VAL A 13 -39.36 2.65 14.80
N LEU A 14 -40.14 2.15 13.82
CA LEU A 14 -41.47 1.43 13.86
C LEU A 14 -42.66 2.37 14.23
N ALA A 15 -43.90 2.29 13.68
CA ALA A 15 -44.62 1.38 12.76
C ALA A 15 -45.74 2.16 11.98
N ALA A 16 -46.66 1.64 11.14
CA ALA A 16 -46.96 0.28 10.62
C ALA A 16 -47.19 0.28 9.07
N VAL A 17 -48.30 -0.01 8.37
CA VAL A 17 -49.74 -0.36 8.61
C VAL A 17 -50.21 -1.39 7.51
N LEU A 18 -51.46 -1.89 7.59
CA LEU A 18 -52.21 -2.84 6.72
C LEU A 18 -52.59 -2.26 5.31
N SER A 19 -52.96 -3.04 4.27
CA SER A 19 -53.92 -4.18 4.29
C SER A 19 -54.00 -5.03 2.98
N ARG A 20 -54.76 -6.13 3.06
CA ARG A 20 -55.35 -7.02 2.02
C ARG A 20 -54.47 -8.05 1.26
N SER A 21 -54.56 -9.28 1.77
CA SER A 21 -54.99 -10.51 1.05
C SER A 21 -54.18 -11.08 -0.13
N ILE A 22 -53.70 -12.33 0.02
CA ILE A 22 -54.20 -13.51 -0.72
C ILE A 22 -53.61 -14.83 -0.17
N LEU A 23 -54.30 -15.94 -0.39
CA LEU A 23 -53.95 -17.28 0.09
C LEU A 23 -52.96 -17.99 -0.86
N THR A 24 -51.66 -18.00 -0.54
CA THR A 24 -50.62 -18.82 -1.23
C THR A 24 -49.41 -19.14 -0.30
N ALA A 25 -49.66 -19.25 1.00
CA ALA A 25 -48.67 -19.00 2.05
C ALA A 25 -47.74 -20.16 2.47
N THR A 26 -47.44 -21.13 1.58
CA THR A 26 -46.56 -22.28 1.92
C THR A 26 -45.34 -22.48 0.99
N LEU A 27 -45.38 -22.05 -0.28
CA LEU A 27 -44.27 -22.26 -1.23
C LEU A 27 -43.36 -21.03 -1.46
N LEU A 28 -43.84 -19.80 -1.26
CA LEU A 28 -43.00 -18.59 -1.42
C LEU A 28 -42.08 -18.28 -0.23
N LYS A 29 -42.28 -18.92 0.94
CA LYS A 29 -41.45 -18.63 2.13
C LYS A 29 -40.02 -19.11 2.00
N GLY A 30 -39.78 -20.22 1.29
CA GLY A 30 -38.42 -20.74 1.03
C GLY A 30 -37.59 -19.81 0.14
N THR A 31 -38.15 -19.39 -1.00
CA THR A 31 -37.45 -18.56 -1.99
C THR A 31 -37.16 -17.15 -1.48
N VAL A 32 -38.10 -16.49 -0.81
CA VAL A 32 -37.87 -15.13 -0.27
C VAL A 32 -36.87 -15.16 0.90
N ALA A 33 -36.92 -16.18 1.77
CA ALA A 33 -35.92 -16.34 2.82
C ALA A 33 -34.52 -16.61 2.25
N ALA A 34 -34.40 -17.47 1.23
CA ALA A 34 -33.15 -17.72 0.52
C ALA A 34 -32.61 -16.45 -0.14
N HIS A 35 -33.46 -15.67 -0.82
CA HIS A 35 -33.05 -14.43 -1.51
C HIS A 35 -32.66 -13.30 -0.53
N ALA A 36 -33.32 -13.21 0.63
CA ALA A 36 -32.91 -12.32 1.71
C ALA A 36 -31.59 -12.79 2.37
N ALA A 37 -31.38 -14.09 2.53
CA ALA A 37 -30.16 -14.66 3.07
C ALA A 37 -28.96 -14.47 2.12
N THR A 38 -29.14 -14.67 0.80
CA THR A 38 -28.10 -14.36 -0.19
C THR A 38 -27.83 -12.86 -0.25
N LYS A 39 -28.84 -11.98 -0.25
CA LYS A 39 -28.60 -10.51 -0.20
C LYS A 39 -27.87 -10.07 1.09
N LYS A 40 -28.09 -10.75 2.22
CA LYS A 40 -27.44 -10.50 3.53
C LYS A 40 -26.12 -11.27 3.74
N ARG A 41 -25.78 -12.20 2.86
CA ARG A 41 -24.40 -12.72 2.64
C ARG A 41 -23.65 -11.79 1.69
N ARG A 42 -24.24 -11.42 0.53
CA ARG A 42 -23.71 -10.48 -0.47
C ARG A 42 -23.23 -9.17 0.15
N ASN A 43 -24.06 -8.49 0.95
CA ASN A 43 -23.62 -7.24 1.62
C ASN A 43 -22.55 -7.45 2.72
N ARG A 44 -22.24 -8.68 3.14
CA ARG A 44 -21.06 -8.99 3.97
C ARG A 44 -19.85 -9.35 3.11
N TYR A 45 -20.01 -10.15 2.07
CA TYR A 45 -18.98 -10.43 1.06
C TYR A 45 -18.45 -9.13 0.43
N HIS A 46 -19.34 -8.23 -0.01
CA HIS A 46 -19.01 -6.92 -0.56
C HIS A 46 -18.31 -5.97 0.42
N LYS A 47 -18.41 -6.21 1.74
CA LYS A 47 -17.62 -5.50 2.76
C LYS A 47 -16.32 -6.23 3.15
N PHE A 48 -16.24 -7.54 2.91
CA PHE A 48 -15.08 -8.36 3.24
C PHE A 48 -14.06 -8.38 2.09
N HIS A 49 -14.50 -8.51 0.82
CA HIS A 49 -13.60 -8.38 -0.33
C HIS A 49 -13.07 -6.95 -0.53
N ARG A 50 -13.88 -5.92 -0.24
CA ARG A 50 -13.38 -4.52 -0.12
C ARG A 50 -12.31 -4.33 0.96
N PHE A 51 -12.10 -5.31 1.84
CA PHE A 51 -11.05 -5.31 2.86
C PHE A 51 -9.91 -6.26 2.49
N VAL A 52 -10.20 -7.44 1.91
CA VAL A 52 -9.21 -8.46 1.52
C VAL A 52 -8.45 -8.09 0.24
N SER A 53 -9.12 -7.67 -0.83
CA SER A 53 -8.45 -7.23 -2.07
C SER A 53 -7.59 -5.97 -1.87
N GLY A 54 -7.86 -5.19 -0.83
CA GLY A 54 -7.03 -4.05 -0.39
C GLY A 54 -6.02 -4.37 0.73
N THR A 55 -5.88 -5.63 1.16
CA THR A 55 -4.87 -6.04 2.15
C THR A 55 -3.89 -7.10 1.63
N ILE A 56 -4.23 -7.85 0.57
CA ILE A 56 -3.27 -8.74 -0.10
C ILE A 56 -2.24 -7.92 -0.90
N LEU A 57 -2.65 -6.85 -1.60
CA LEU A 57 -1.71 -5.88 -2.21
C LEU A 57 -0.95 -5.00 -1.18
N GLY A 58 -1.31 -5.07 0.11
CA GLY A 58 -0.73 -4.22 1.16
C GLY A 58 0.60 -4.72 1.74
N ALA A 59 1.14 -5.84 1.25
CA ALA A 59 2.38 -6.43 1.77
C ALA A 59 3.64 -5.67 1.29
N GLY A 60 3.69 -5.28 0.01
CA GLY A 60 4.78 -4.49 -0.57
C GLY A 60 4.56 -2.99 -0.49
N LEU A 61 3.42 -2.48 -0.97
CA LEU A 61 3.24 -1.05 -1.30
C LEU A 61 3.00 -0.09 -0.12
N GLY A 62 3.13 -0.53 1.14
CA GLY A 62 3.03 0.31 2.35
C GLY A 62 1.65 0.91 2.70
N ILE A 63 0.80 1.20 1.71
CA ILE A 63 -0.51 1.86 1.83
C ILE A 63 -1.53 0.90 2.46
N GLY A 64 -1.84 1.13 3.75
CA GLY A 64 -2.99 0.52 4.40
C GLY A 64 -4.33 1.10 3.89
N PRO A 65 -5.46 0.38 4.05
CA PRO A 65 -6.76 0.84 3.57
C PRO A 65 -7.15 2.20 4.20
N PRO A 66 -7.68 3.15 3.41
CA PRO A 66 -7.80 4.55 3.82
C PRO A 66 -8.77 4.75 4.99
N CYS A 67 -8.42 5.69 5.86
CA CYS A 67 -9.30 6.16 6.93
C CYS A 67 -10.43 7.02 6.34
N PHE A 68 -11.66 6.49 6.33
CA PHE A 68 -12.85 7.23 5.92
C PHE A 68 -12.98 8.58 6.66
N GLY A 69 -13.04 9.68 5.92
CA GLY A 69 -13.19 11.03 6.45
C GLY A 69 -11.90 11.84 6.67
N ALA A 70 -10.75 11.40 6.13
CA ALA A 70 -9.53 12.21 6.04
C ALA A 70 -9.19 12.52 4.58
N ASP A 71 -8.75 13.75 4.29
CA ASP A 71 -8.24 14.13 2.96
C ASP A 71 -6.76 13.73 2.85
N TYR A 72 -6.42 12.94 1.83
CA TYR A 72 -5.07 12.44 1.57
C TYR A 72 -4.36 13.27 0.48
N TYR A 73 -3.10 13.63 0.75
CA TYR A 73 -2.27 14.53 -0.05
C TYR A 73 -1.00 13.79 -0.49
N GLY A 74 -0.70 13.80 -1.79
CA GLY A 74 0.58 13.32 -2.30
C GLY A 74 1.64 14.42 -2.25
N TYR A 75 2.87 14.06 -1.90
CA TYR A 75 4.04 14.95 -1.95
C TYR A 75 5.26 14.23 -2.52
N ILE A 76 6.17 15.01 -3.11
CA ILE A 76 7.56 14.63 -3.30
C ILE A 76 8.39 15.30 -2.20
N ILE A 77 9.30 14.53 -1.59
CA ILE A 77 10.29 14.99 -0.62
C ILE A 77 11.67 14.74 -1.23
N ASP A 78 12.43 15.79 -1.47
CA ASP A 78 13.84 15.68 -1.86
C ASP A 78 14.70 15.59 -0.61
N ILE A 79 15.40 14.46 -0.39
CA ILE A 79 16.08 14.19 0.91
C ILE A 79 17.34 15.02 1.15
N ASP A 80 17.98 15.53 0.08
CA ASP A 80 19.25 16.27 0.16
C ASP A 80 19.00 17.78 0.34
N SER A 81 18.07 18.36 -0.44
CA SER A 81 17.66 19.76 -0.31
C SER A 81 16.62 20.00 0.79
N ARG A 82 15.85 18.95 1.15
CA ARG A 82 14.70 18.97 2.07
C ARG A 82 13.47 19.72 1.53
N GLU A 83 13.43 20.02 0.23
CA GLU A 83 12.25 20.63 -0.38
C GLU A 83 11.08 19.65 -0.45
N VAL A 84 9.86 20.16 -0.20
CA VAL A 84 8.61 19.40 -0.20
C VAL A 84 7.64 20.00 -1.20
N THR A 85 7.28 19.22 -2.23
CA THR A 85 6.37 19.64 -3.30
C THR A 85 5.05 18.88 -3.21
N GLU A 86 3.92 19.58 -3.10
CA GLU A 86 2.58 18.97 -3.20
C GLU A 86 2.27 18.62 -4.66
N LEU A 87 1.74 17.41 -4.90
CA LEU A 87 1.31 16.99 -6.24
C LEU A 87 0.06 17.76 -6.68
N GLU A 88 0.13 18.46 -7.83
CA GLU A 88 -0.97 19.29 -8.34
C GLU A 88 -2.04 18.43 -9.03
N ILE A 89 -2.90 17.80 -8.23
CA ILE A 89 -3.92 16.84 -8.68
C ILE A 89 -5.33 17.45 -8.61
N VAL A 90 -6.11 17.26 -9.68
CA VAL A 90 -7.49 17.76 -9.81
C VAL A 90 -8.40 17.01 -8.83
N ARG A 91 -8.89 17.71 -7.79
CA ARG A 91 -9.70 17.11 -6.71
C ARG A 91 -11.21 17.23 -6.92
N SER A 92 -11.90 16.15 -6.56
CA SER A 92 -13.35 16.09 -6.36
C SER A 92 -13.79 16.96 -5.17
N PRO A 93 -14.73 17.90 -5.30
CA PRO A 93 -15.25 18.66 -4.16
C PRO A 93 -16.12 17.80 -3.24
N GLY A 94 -15.52 17.19 -2.22
CA GLY A 94 -16.23 16.44 -1.18
C GLY A 94 -15.31 15.50 -0.37
N ALA A 95 -15.77 15.12 0.82
CA ALA A 95 -15.09 14.11 1.63
C ALA A 95 -14.96 12.76 0.89
N ASP A 96 -13.94 11.99 1.26
CA ASP A 96 -13.39 10.82 0.56
C ASP A 96 -12.52 11.16 -0.68
N SER A 97 -12.07 12.42 -0.85
CA SER A 97 -11.07 12.79 -1.86
C SER A 97 -9.65 12.43 -1.38
N GLY A 98 -8.85 11.79 -2.24
CA GLY A 98 -7.51 11.35 -1.86
C GLY A 98 -6.58 11.11 -3.05
N THR A 99 -5.33 11.51 -2.86
CA THR A 99 -4.19 11.17 -3.72
C THR A 99 -3.39 10.05 -3.08
N PHE A 100 -3.08 9.00 -3.85
CA PHE A 100 -2.26 7.87 -3.41
C PHE A 100 -1.18 7.61 -4.46
N PRO A 101 0.02 8.24 -4.33
CA PRO A 101 1.14 7.97 -5.22
C PRO A 101 1.72 6.58 -4.92
N SER A 102 2.34 5.95 -5.92
CA SER A 102 2.91 4.61 -5.82
C SER A 102 4.36 4.54 -6.30
N ALA A 103 4.72 5.23 -7.38
CA ALA A 103 6.08 5.24 -7.93
C ALA A 103 6.44 6.59 -8.57
N ILE A 104 7.75 6.86 -8.66
CA ILE A 104 8.36 8.10 -9.14
C ILE A 104 9.58 7.81 -10.03
N ASN A 105 9.59 8.31 -11.28
CA ASN A 105 10.75 8.14 -12.16
C ASN A 105 11.83 9.21 -11.90
N ASP A 106 13.02 9.04 -12.51
CA ASP A 106 14.14 9.99 -12.38
C ASP A 106 13.88 11.39 -12.94
N VAL A 107 12.80 11.58 -13.71
CA VAL A 107 12.34 12.90 -14.21
C VAL A 107 11.39 13.58 -13.19
N GLY A 108 11.09 12.91 -12.07
CA GLY A 108 10.15 13.36 -11.05
C GLY A 108 8.68 13.29 -11.50
N GLN A 109 8.37 12.51 -12.54
CA GLN A 109 6.98 12.17 -12.87
C GLN A 109 6.50 11.10 -11.89
N VAL A 110 5.34 11.30 -11.31
CA VAL A 110 4.73 10.41 -10.31
C VAL A 110 3.52 9.70 -10.91
N THR A 111 3.39 8.41 -10.62
CA THR A 111 2.15 7.66 -10.82
C THR A 111 1.52 7.22 -9.49
N GLY A 112 0.31 6.67 -9.58
CA GLY A 112 -0.53 6.34 -8.43
C GLY A 112 -1.99 6.19 -8.83
N HIS A 113 -2.88 6.48 -7.90
CA HIS A 113 -4.32 6.55 -8.12
C HIS A 113 -4.99 7.71 -7.38
N VAL A 114 -6.09 8.20 -7.95
CA VAL A 114 -6.91 9.29 -7.43
C VAL A 114 -8.40 8.91 -7.44
N TYR A 115 -9.16 9.40 -6.46
CA TYR A 115 -10.62 9.24 -6.41
C TYR A 115 -11.31 10.31 -7.27
N ALA A 116 -11.77 9.93 -8.47
CA ALA A 116 -12.23 10.87 -9.48
C ALA A 116 -13.67 11.38 -9.23
N PRO A 117 -14.03 12.57 -9.75
CA PRO A 117 -15.35 13.19 -9.55
C PRO A 117 -16.44 12.63 -10.48
N ASP A 118 -16.29 11.40 -10.96
CA ASP A 118 -17.27 10.75 -11.84
C ASP A 118 -18.53 10.27 -11.07
N GLU A 119 -19.65 10.09 -11.80
CA GLU A 119 -20.93 9.67 -11.22
C GLU A 119 -20.87 8.29 -10.52
N ASN A 120 -19.91 7.46 -10.92
CA ASN A 120 -19.70 6.09 -10.47
C ASN A 120 -18.72 5.96 -9.29
N ARG A 121 -18.06 7.06 -8.87
CA ARG A 121 -17.05 7.10 -7.81
C ARG A 121 -15.95 6.05 -8.03
N THR A 122 -15.34 6.07 -9.23
CA THR A 122 -14.22 5.19 -9.60
C THR A 122 -12.86 5.75 -9.15
N PHE A 123 -11.92 4.87 -8.82
CA PHE A 123 -10.49 5.20 -8.77
C PHE A 123 -9.92 5.21 -10.17
N HIS A 124 -9.03 6.14 -10.49
CA HIS A 124 -8.30 6.14 -11.77
C HIS A 124 -6.81 6.34 -11.53
N SER A 125 -5.98 5.69 -12.34
CA SER A 125 -4.54 5.94 -12.37
C SER A 125 -4.24 7.38 -12.79
N PHE A 126 -3.07 7.91 -12.43
CA PHE A 126 -2.62 9.22 -12.93
C PHE A 126 -1.15 9.21 -13.34
N ILE A 127 -0.75 10.25 -14.08
CA ILE A 127 0.64 10.66 -14.28
C ILE A 127 0.76 12.15 -14.00
N THR A 128 1.85 12.59 -13.37
CA THR A 128 2.19 14.02 -13.27
C THR A 128 3.15 14.47 -14.36
N GLY A 129 3.29 15.78 -14.57
CA GLY A 129 4.49 16.31 -15.20
C GLY A 129 5.73 16.12 -14.32
N PRO A 130 6.93 16.48 -14.84
CA PRO A 130 8.18 16.47 -14.09
C PRO A 130 8.10 17.21 -12.75
N ASN A 131 8.80 16.69 -11.74
CA ASN A 131 8.73 17.14 -10.34
C ASN A 131 7.30 17.34 -9.80
N GLY A 132 6.36 16.44 -10.16
CA GLY A 132 4.98 16.49 -9.66
C GLY A 132 4.07 17.60 -10.23
N VAL A 133 4.54 18.37 -11.22
CA VAL A 133 3.83 19.56 -11.72
C VAL A 133 2.73 19.21 -12.72
N GLY A 134 1.48 19.54 -12.39
CA GLY A 134 0.30 19.21 -13.18
C GLY A 134 -0.01 17.70 -13.25
N THR A 135 -1.26 17.34 -13.55
CA THR A 135 -1.71 15.93 -13.54
C THR A 135 -2.60 15.59 -14.74
N VAL A 136 -2.36 14.42 -15.34
CA VAL A 136 -3.27 13.76 -16.29
C VAL A 136 -3.85 12.51 -15.64
N VAL A 137 -5.18 12.42 -15.59
CA VAL A 137 -5.91 11.26 -15.06
C VAL A 137 -6.18 10.26 -16.19
N LEU A 138 -5.81 9.00 -15.99
CA LEU A 138 -5.80 7.94 -17.00
C LEU A 138 -7.04 7.04 -16.85
N SER A 139 -8.07 7.29 -17.66
CA SER A 139 -9.36 6.62 -17.53
C SER A 139 -9.57 5.46 -18.51
N LEU A 140 -10.10 4.34 -18.00
CA LEU A 140 -10.62 3.21 -18.77
C LEU A 140 -12.16 3.20 -18.87
N GLY A 141 -12.80 4.36 -18.70
CA GLY A 141 -14.26 4.47 -18.55
C GLY A 141 -14.69 4.11 -17.11
N GLU A 142 -15.75 3.31 -16.95
CA GLU A 142 -16.31 2.95 -15.63
C GLU A 142 -15.49 1.90 -14.83
N LYS A 143 -14.20 1.72 -15.15
CA LYS A 143 -13.32 0.76 -14.46
C LYS A 143 -12.50 1.48 -13.39
N ASP A 144 -12.40 0.89 -12.20
CA ASP A 144 -11.41 1.33 -11.21
C ASP A 144 -10.00 0.96 -11.72
N SER A 145 -9.05 1.90 -11.75
CA SER A 145 -7.65 1.66 -12.16
C SER A 145 -6.62 2.25 -11.17
N PHE A 146 -5.46 1.59 -11.10
CA PHE A 146 -4.36 1.88 -10.18
C PHE A 146 -3.03 1.82 -10.93
N GLY A 147 -2.24 2.89 -10.91
CA GLY A 147 -0.85 2.87 -11.36
C GLY A 147 0.07 2.36 -10.25
N ASN A 148 1.05 1.53 -10.58
CA ASN A 148 1.94 0.86 -9.62
C ASN A 148 3.43 1.18 -9.87
N GLY A 149 3.87 1.23 -11.14
CA GLY A 149 5.25 1.52 -11.54
C GLY A 149 5.32 2.45 -12.75
N ILE A 150 6.40 3.21 -12.90
CA ILE A 150 6.62 4.18 -13.98
C ILE A 150 8.10 4.25 -14.39
N ASN A 151 8.39 4.15 -15.69
CA ASN A 151 9.77 4.29 -16.20
C ASN A 151 10.07 5.72 -16.69
N GLY A 152 11.32 6.00 -17.05
CA GLY A 152 11.84 7.29 -17.51
C GLY A 152 11.26 7.80 -18.83
N SER A 153 10.47 6.98 -19.56
CA SER A 153 9.66 7.42 -20.71
C SER A 153 8.22 7.80 -20.35
N GLY A 154 7.84 7.70 -19.07
CA GLY A 154 6.47 7.91 -18.61
C GLY A 154 5.51 6.78 -19.01
N GLN A 155 6.01 5.60 -19.40
CA GLN A 155 5.18 4.39 -19.45
C GLN A 155 4.81 3.98 -18.02
N ILE A 156 3.53 3.81 -17.77
CA ILE A 156 2.98 3.36 -16.47
C ILE A 156 2.46 1.94 -16.62
N VAL A 157 2.74 1.13 -15.60
CA VAL A 157 2.09 -0.16 -15.39
C VAL A 157 1.23 -0.15 -14.14
N GLY A 158 0.27 -1.06 -14.12
CA GLY A 158 -0.63 -1.20 -12.99
C GLY A 158 -1.82 -2.05 -13.35
N ASN A 159 -2.90 -1.92 -12.59
CA ASN A 159 -4.03 -2.84 -12.62
C ASN A 159 -5.36 -2.11 -12.75
N TYR A 160 -6.31 -2.74 -13.45
CA TYR A 160 -7.69 -2.25 -13.53
C TYR A 160 -8.70 -3.35 -13.20
N LEU A 161 -9.85 -2.96 -12.64
CA LEU A 161 -10.92 -3.87 -12.22
C LEU A 161 -12.13 -3.79 -13.16
N TYR A 162 -12.64 -4.93 -13.58
CA TYR A 162 -13.98 -5.02 -14.18
C TYR A 162 -15.06 -4.93 -13.09
N ARG A 163 -15.98 -3.97 -13.19
CA ARG A 163 -17.18 -3.86 -12.32
C ARG A 163 -18.28 -4.89 -12.67
N ASP A 164 -17.89 -6.11 -13.02
CA ASP A 164 -18.81 -7.21 -13.30
C ASP A 164 -19.21 -7.98 -12.03
N GLN A 165 -19.58 -9.25 -12.14
CA GLN A 165 -20.02 -10.06 -11.00
C GLN A 165 -18.87 -10.69 -10.19
N PHE A 166 -17.63 -10.65 -10.68
CA PHE A 166 -16.49 -11.37 -10.12
C PHE A 166 -15.29 -10.50 -9.73
N TYR A 167 -15.17 -9.26 -10.21
CA TYR A 167 -14.09 -8.32 -9.83
C TYR A 167 -12.67 -8.83 -10.18
N SER A 168 -12.50 -9.50 -11.31
CA SER A 168 -11.17 -9.96 -11.75
C SER A 168 -10.31 -8.78 -12.26
N PRO A 169 -9.17 -8.47 -11.60
CA PRO A 169 -8.24 -7.45 -12.07
C PRO A 169 -7.41 -7.93 -13.25
N ARG A 170 -6.94 -6.95 -14.03
CA ARG A 170 -6.08 -7.16 -15.18
C ARG A 170 -4.98 -6.12 -15.23
N SER A 171 -3.78 -6.58 -15.55
CA SER A 171 -2.61 -5.73 -15.69
C SER A 171 -2.61 -4.97 -17.01
N PHE A 172 -2.09 -3.75 -16.97
CA PHE A 172 -1.96 -2.85 -18.12
C PHE A 172 -0.56 -2.25 -18.23
N ILE A 173 -0.24 -1.76 -19.42
CA ILE A 173 0.84 -0.81 -19.71
C ILE A 173 0.28 0.37 -20.52
N THR A 174 0.83 1.58 -20.35
CA THR A 174 0.54 2.73 -21.21
C THR A 174 1.55 2.90 -22.35
N GLY A 175 1.28 3.82 -23.28
CA GLY A 175 2.37 4.44 -24.04
C GLY A 175 3.21 5.39 -23.16
N PRO A 176 4.31 5.95 -23.70
CA PRO A 176 5.06 7.06 -23.08
C PRO A 176 4.15 8.22 -22.65
N ASP A 177 4.56 8.96 -21.61
CA ASP A 177 3.75 10.02 -20.97
C ASP A 177 2.29 9.61 -20.64
N GLY A 178 2.08 8.35 -20.24
CA GLY A 178 0.75 7.80 -19.96
C GLY A 178 -0.17 7.62 -21.18
N MET A 179 0.34 7.78 -22.41
CA MET A 179 -0.50 7.90 -23.61
C MET A 179 -1.17 6.60 -24.05
N GLY A 180 -2.47 6.49 -23.75
CA GLY A 180 -3.27 5.31 -24.04
C GLY A 180 -2.95 4.15 -23.09
N MET A 181 -3.77 3.10 -23.09
CA MET A 181 -3.62 2.00 -22.14
C MET A 181 -3.98 0.66 -22.80
N ARG A 182 -3.12 -0.36 -22.59
CA ARG A 182 -3.20 -1.68 -23.21
C ARG A 182 -3.15 -2.77 -22.14
N ASP A 183 -4.08 -3.72 -22.23
CA ASP A 183 -4.07 -4.94 -21.41
C ASP A 183 -2.85 -5.82 -21.75
N LEU A 184 -2.20 -6.39 -20.73
CA LEU A 184 -1.01 -7.24 -20.89
C LEU A 184 -1.32 -8.74 -21.06
N GLY A 185 -2.57 -9.15 -20.87
CA GLY A 185 -2.99 -10.55 -20.86
C GLY A 185 -2.91 -11.21 -19.48
N THR A 186 -2.81 -12.54 -19.49
CA THR A 186 -2.66 -13.42 -18.31
C THR A 186 -1.83 -14.65 -18.70
N LEU A 187 -1.38 -15.45 -17.72
CA LEU A 187 -0.81 -16.80 -17.95
C LEU A 187 -1.90 -17.86 -18.24
N GLY A 188 -2.96 -17.45 -18.93
CA GLY A 188 -4.13 -18.25 -19.31
C GLY A 188 -5.16 -18.47 -18.20
N GLY A 189 -4.90 -18.02 -16.98
CA GLY A 189 -5.94 -17.76 -15.96
C GLY A 189 -6.73 -16.48 -16.26
N HIS A 190 -7.51 -16.02 -15.28
CA HIS A 190 -8.44 -14.89 -15.45
C HIS A 190 -7.99 -13.57 -14.82
N GLU A 191 -6.98 -13.58 -13.93
CA GLU A 191 -6.43 -12.38 -13.29
C GLU A 191 -4.95 -12.17 -13.63
N SER A 192 -4.54 -10.90 -13.65
CA SER A 192 -3.14 -10.49 -13.70
C SER A 192 -2.94 -9.18 -12.94
N TYR A 193 -1.80 -9.10 -12.24
CA TYR A 193 -1.36 -7.96 -11.45
C TYR A 193 0.03 -7.55 -11.96
N ALA A 194 0.21 -6.34 -12.49
CA ALA A 194 1.52 -5.75 -12.70
C ALA A 194 1.98 -5.04 -11.41
N SER A 195 3.27 -5.16 -11.12
CA SER A 195 3.96 -4.50 -10.01
C SER A 195 4.82 -3.35 -10.52
N ASP A 196 5.70 -3.63 -11.49
CA ASP A 196 6.82 -2.75 -11.83
C ASP A 196 7.27 -2.87 -13.32
N ILE A 197 8.04 -1.89 -13.82
CA ILE A 197 8.45 -1.69 -15.21
C ILE A 197 9.85 -1.07 -15.34
N ASN A 198 10.72 -1.66 -16.18
CA ASN A 198 12.05 -1.10 -16.46
C ASN A 198 12.09 -0.16 -17.70
N GLU A 199 13.24 0.46 -17.97
CA GLU A 199 13.43 1.43 -19.07
C GLU A 199 13.25 0.84 -20.49
N THR A 200 13.19 -0.48 -20.64
CA THR A 200 12.86 -1.14 -21.92
C THR A 200 11.38 -1.48 -22.06
N GLY A 201 10.56 -1.16 -21.05
CA GLY A 201 9.15 -1.52 -20.99
C GLY A 201 8.90 -3.00 -20.72
N GLN A 202 9.88 -3.74 -20.16
CA GLN A 202 9.62 -5.06 -19.59
C GLN A 202 8.84 -4.87 -18.29
N VAL A 203 7.71 -5.57 -18.17
CA VAL A 203 6.79 -5.48 -17.03
C VAL A 203 6.85 -6.76 -16.21
N VAL A 204 6.81 -6.64 -14.89
CA VAL A 204 6.72 -7.77 -13.96
C VAL A 204 5.50 -7.69 -13.06
N GLY A 205 5.17 -8.82 -12.44
CA GLY A 205 4.09 -8.96 -11.47
C GLY A 205 3.70 -10.42 -11.30
N ASP A 206 2.42 -10.71 -11.08
CA ASP A 206 1.89 -12.08 -11.08
C ASP A 206 0.61 -12.26 -11.87
N SER A 207 0.35 -13.49 -12.32
CA SER A 207 -0.87 -13.85 -13.02
C SER A 207 -1.28 -15.29 -12.75
N TRP A 208 -2.59 -15.52 -12.75
CA TRP A 208 -3.15 -16.84 -12.53
C TRP A 208 -2.85 -17.76 -13.72
N VAL A 209 -2.44 -18.99 -13.44
CA VAL A 209 -2.07 -19.99 -14.45
C VAL A 209 -3.25 -20.88 -14.87
N THR A 210 -3.18 -21.42 -16.09
CA THR A 210 -4.22 -22.32 -16.61
C THR A 210 -4.28 -23.63 -15.81
N GLY A 211 -5.46 -23.99 -15.31
CA GLY A 211 -5.71 -25.32 -14.72
C GLY A 211 -5.24 -25.52 -13.27
N GLY A 212 -4.68 -24.48 -12.62
CA GLY A 212 -4.45 -24.50 -11.18
C GLY A 212 -5.75 -24.53 -10.37
N ASN A 213 -5.62 -24.67 -9.05
CA ASN A 213 -6.74 -24.34 -8.16
C ASN A 213 -6.98 -22.81 -8.19
N TYR A 214 -8.11 -22.35 -7.64
CA TYR A 214 -8.55 -20.95 -7.65
C TYR A 214 -7.71 -20.00 -6.74
N SER A 215 -6.39 -20.15 -6.75
CA SER A 215 -5.41 -19.46 -5.91
C SER A 215 -3.95 -19.57 -6.40
N ASN A 216 -3.67 -20.27 -7.51
CA ASN A 216 -2.32 -20.43 -8.05
C ASN A 216 -1.97 -19.26 -9.00
N SER A 217 -1.21 -18.29 -8.51
CA SER A 217 -0.56 -17.24 -9.31
C SER A 217 0.93 -17.51 -9.44
N HIS A 218 1.49 -17.25 -10.63
CA HIS A 218 2.92 -17.28 -10.88
C HIS A 218 3.43 -15.88 -11.25
N ALA A 219 4.65 -15.61 -10.83
CA ALA A 219 5.39 -14.43 -11.22
C ALA A 219 5.63 -14.42 -12.74
N PHE A 220 5.49 -13.25 -13.39
CA PHE A 220 5.77 -13.09 -14.81
C PHE A 220 6.80 -11.99 -15.09
N ILE A 221 7.39 -12.06 -16.29
CA ILE A 221 8.06 -10.96 -16.98
C ILE A 221 7.47 -10.83 -18.38
N THR A 222 7.45 -9.64 -18.99
CA THR A 222 7.19 -9.47 -20.43
C THR A 222 8.48 -9.22 -21.21
N GLY A 223 8.44 -9.36 -22.54
CA GLY A 223 9.37 -8.64 -23.40
C GLY A 223 9.13 -7.11 -23.37
N PRO A 224 9.98 -6.33 -24.07
CA PRO A 224 9.87 -4.87 -24.20
C PRO A 224 8.47 -4.38 -24.60
N ASP A 225 8.14 -3.13 -24.27
CA ASP A 225 6.82 -2.52 -24.47
C ASP A 225 5.64 -3.39 -23.99
N GLY A 226 5.81 -4.15 -22.90
CA GLY A 226 4.82 -5.05 -22.34
C GLY A 226 4.47 -6.26 -23.21
N THR A 227 5.33 -6.67 -24.14
CA THR A 227 4.98 -7.66 -25.18
C THR A 227 5.31 -9.10 -24.77
N GLY A 228 4.31 -9.98 -24.78
CA GLY A 228 4.48 -11.42 -24.53
C GLY A 228 4.81 -11.76 -23.07
N MET A 229 3.77 -12.06 -22.29
CA MET A 229 3.90 -12.50 -20.90
C MET A 229 4.54 -13.90 -20.81
N LYS A 230 5.61 -14.01 -20.03
CA LYS A 230 6.41 -15.22 -19.77
C LYS A 230 6.33 -15.58 -18.29
N ASP A 231 5.97 -16.82 -18.00
CA ASP A 231 6.02 -17.43 -16.67
C ASP A 231 7.47 -17.55 -16.17
N LEU A 232 7.74 -17.17 -14.92
CA LEU A 232 9.03 -17.31 -14.24
C LEU A 232 9.13 -18.59 -13.39
N GLY A 233 8.01 -19.28 -13.15
CA GLY A 233 7.93 -20.46 -12.29
C GLY A 233 7.98 -20.12 -10.79
N THR A 234 8.41 -21.10 -9.99
CA THR A 234 8.45 -21.02 -8.52
C THR A 234 9.73 -21.63 -7.97
N LEU A 235 10.00 -21.43 -6.68
CA LEU A 235 11.07 -22.13 -5.93
C LEU A 235 10.71 -23.59 -5.57
N GLY A 236 9.71 -24.20 -6.24
CA GLY A 236 9.27 -25.58 -6.04
C GLY A 236 7.93 -25.74 -5.33
N GLY A 237 7.33 -24.66 -4.85
CA GLY A 237 5.94 -24.60 -4.39
C GLY A 237 4.94 -24.17 -5.47
N ASP A 238 3.71 -23.91 -5.04
CA ASP A 238 2.52 -23.76 -5.90
C ASP A 238 2.26 -22.35 -6.47
N SER A 239 2.95 -21.32 -5.94
CA SER A 239 2.79 -19.91 -6.35
C SER A 239 4.07 -19.07 -6.23
N SER A 240 4.10 -17.94 -6.94
CA SER A 240 5.12 -16.88 -6.86
C SER A 240 4.54 -15.52 -7.26
N SER A 241 5.13 -14.43 -6.77
CA SER A 241 4.84 -13.06 -7.20
C SER A 241 6.13 -12.26 -7.38
N ALA A 242 6.22 -11.48 -8.46
CA ALA A 242 7.30 -10.50 -8.67
C ALA A 242 6.88 -9.11 -8.18
N HIS A 243 7.84 -8.37 -7.65
CA HIS A 243 7.63 -7.05 -7.04
C HIS A 243 8.45 -5.93 -7.72
N GLY A 244 9.69 -6.20 -8.16
CA GLY A 244 10.55 -5.23 -8.85
C GLY A 244 11.43 -5.83 -9.95
N ILE A 245 11.89 -5.00 -10.89
CA ILE A 245 12.73 -5.36 -12.06
C ILE A 245 13.76 -4.27 -12.41
N ASN A 246 15.03 -4.65 -12.55
CA ASN A 246 16.08 -3.72 -13.00
C ASN A 246 16.26 -3.68 -14.53
N ASN A 247 17.10 -2.76 -15.02
CA ASN A 247 17.30 -2.52 -16.46
C ASN A 247 18.05 -3.61 -17.24
N VAL A 248 18.51 -4.69 -16.57
CA VAL A 248 18.99 -5.91 -17.24
C VAL A 248 17.98 -7.06 -17.14
N GLY A 249 16.77 -6.81 -16.65
CA GLY A 249 15.70 -7.80 -16.55
C GLY A 249 15.93 -8.84 -15.44
N GLN A 250 16.72 -8.53 -14.42
CA GLN A 250 16.70 -9.30 -13.17
C GLN A 250 15.43 -8.94 -12.40
N VAL A 251 14.64 -9.94 -12.07
CA VAL A 251 13.35 -9.81 -11.39
C VAL A 251 13.46 -10.30 -9.96
N VAL A 252 12.84 -9.61 -9.01
CA VAL A 252 12.76 -10.02 -7.61
C VAL A 252 11.34 -10.13 -7.11
N GLY A 253 11.14 -10.90 -6.05
CA GLY A 253 9.85 -11.05 -5.40
C GLY A 253 9.85 -12.11 -4.31
N SER A 254 8.77 -12.89 -4.20
CA SER A 254 8.69 -14.05 -3.31
C SER A 254 8.06 -15.28 -3.97
N SER A 255 8.43 -16.47 -3.49
CA SER A 255 7.86 -17.73 -3.93
C SER A 255 7.84 -18.77 -2.82
N TYR A 256 6.86 -19.67 -2.86
CA TYR A 256 6.80 -20.83 -1.97
C TYR A 256 7.86 -21.87 -2.35
N ILE A 257 8.51 -22.45 -1.34
CA ILE A 257 9.61 -23.43 -1.52
C ILE A 257 9.15 -24.91 -1.47
N GLY A 258 7.84 -25.18 -1.46
CA GLY A 258 7.27 -26.54 -1.57
C GLY A 258 7.39 -27.43 -0.32
N THR A 259 7.74 -26.86 0.84
CA THR A 259 7.87 -27.59 2.11
C THR A 259 6.52 -27.98 2.73
N VAL A 260 6.53 -29.03 3.55
CA VAL A 260 5.34 -29.53 4.28
C VAL A 260 5.03 -28.63 5.48
N GLY A 261 4.45 -27.47 5.21
CA GLY A 261 4.07 -26.47 6.21
C GLY A 261 3.14 -25.37 5.66
N GLY A 262 3.37 -24.94 4.41
CA GLY A 262 2.46 -24.02 3.69
C GLY A 262 2.63 -22.52 4.01
N GLU A 263 3.52 -22.14 4.92
CA GLU A 263 3.84 -20.72 5.22
C GLU A 263 5.26 -20.30 4.78
N ASP A 264 6.09 -21.23 4.30
CA ASP A 264 7.48 -20.95 3.92
C ASP A 264 7.53 -20.30 2.51
N GLN A 265 7.54 -18.97 2.50
CA GLN A 265 7.89 -18.15 1.33
C GLN A 265 9.30 -17.60 1.49
N HIS A 266 10.11 -17.74 0.44
CA HIS A 266 11.43 -17.13 0.34
C HIS A 266 11.45 -16.05 -0.75
N ALA A 267 12.33 -15.07 -0.56
CA ALA A 267 12.66 -14.05 -1.54
C ALA A 267 13.47 -14.67 -2.68
N PHE A 268 13.22 -14.25 -3.92
CA PHE A 268 14.00 -14.67 -5.08
C PHE A 268 14.63 -13.51 -5.84
N ILE A 269 15.65 -13.83 -6.63
CA ILE A 269 16.17 -13.04 -7.76
C ILE A 269 16.21 -13.93 -9.01
N THR A 270 16.10 -13.37 -10.20
CA THR A 270 16.38 -14.08 -11.47
C THR A 270 17.70 -13.69 -12.10
N GLY A 271 18.17 -14.48 -13.06
CA GLY A 271 19.10 -13.96 -14.07
C GLY A 271 18.44 -12.90 -14.98
N PRO A 272 19.22 -12.21 -15.83
CA PRO A 272 18.73 -11.27 -16.85
C PRO A 272 17.58 -11.84 -17.70
N ASP A 273 16.70 -10.97 -18.20
CA ASP A 273 15.45 -11.33 -18.93
C ASP A 273 14.58 -12.39 -18.21
N GLY A 274 14.60 -12.43 -16.87
CA GLY A 274 13.91 -13.46 -16.09
C GLY A 274 14.51 -14.87 -16.28
N ALA A 275 15.84 -15.00 -16.40
CA ALA A 275 16.52 -16.27 -16.67
C ALA A 275 16.71 -17.13 -15.40
N GLY A 276 15.68 -17.90 -15.06
CA GLY A 276 15.68 -18.85 -13.94
C GLY A 276 15.54 -18.17 -12.57
N MET A 277 15.00 -18.89 -11.59
CA MET A 277 14.72 -18.37 -10.25
C MET A 277 15.75 -18.88 -9.24
N LYS A 278 16.35 -17.97 -8.45
CA LYS A 278 17.35 -18.24 -7.40
C LYS A 278 16.81 -17.77 -6.05
N ASP A 279 16.82 -18.67 -5.07
CA ASP A 279 16.52 -18.37 -3.66
C ASP A 279 17.59 -17.43 -3.06
N LEU A 280 17.15 -16.40 -2.33
CA LEU A 280 18.00 -15.47 -1.59
C LEU A 280 18.22 -15.88 -0.12
N GLY A 281 17.45 -16.86 0.37
CA GLY A 281 17.45 -17.30 1.77
C GLY A 281 16.79 -16.30 2.71
N THR A 282 17.15 -16.38 4.00
CA THR A 282 16.55 -15.58 5.08
C THR A 282 17.61 -15.11 6.07
N LEU A 283 17.23 -14.21 6.98
CA LEU A 283 18.03 -13.82 8.16
C LEU A 283 17.99 -14.89 9.29
N GLY A 284 17.79 -16.16 8.95
CA GLY A 284 17.76 -17.29 9.89
C GLY A 284 16.37 -17.75 10.33
N GLY A 285 15.30 -17.04 9.93
CA GLY A 285 13.91 -17.48 10.08
C GLY A 285 13.37 -18.24 8.86
N ILE A 286 12.06 -18.49 8.84
CA ILE A 286 11.36 -19.26 7.78
C ILE A 286 10.76 -18.41 6.64
N PHE A 287 11.07 -17.11 6.59
CA PHE A 287 10.41 -16.18 5.68
C PHE A 287 11.37 -15.12 5.12
N SER A 288 11.24 -14.86 3.84
CA SER A 288 11.70 -13.62 3.21
C SER A 288 10.82 -13.25 2.01
N SER A 289 10.76 -11.95 1.72
CA SER A 289 10.22 -11.40 0.48
C SER A 289 11.10 -10.23 0.07
N ALA A 290 11.56 -10.23 -1.18
CA ALA A 290 12.10 -9.02 -1.77
C ALA A 290 10.96 -8.04 -2.04
N SER A 291 11.25 -6.75 -1.98
CA SER A 291 10.35 -5.67 -2.39
C SER A 291 10.81 -5.10 -3.73
N ASP A 292 12.11 -4.86 -3.89
CA ASP A 292 12.67 -4.06 -5.00
C ASP A 292 14.17 -4.38 -5.26
N ILE A 293 14.72 -3.96 -6.41
CA ILE A 293 16.08 -4.24 -6.90
C ILE A 293 16.64 -3.10 -7.76
N ASN A 294 17.83 -2.60 -7.41
CA ASN A 294 18.52 -1.56 -8.20
C ASN A 294 19.36 -2.13 -9.38
N ASN A 295 19.91 -1.25 -10.22
CA ASN A 295 20.70 -1.63 -11.40
C ASN A 295 22.08 -2.22 -11.06
N ALA A 296 22.52 -2.12 -9.80
CA ALA A 296 23.68 -2.87 -9.28
C ALA A 296 23.33 -4.30 -8.81
N GLY A 297 22.06 -4.72 -8.93
CA GLY A 297 21.57 -6.02 -8.49
C GLY A 297 21.49 -6.18 -6.97
N GLN A 298 21.46 -5.06 -6.23
CA GLN A 298 21.22 -5.06 -4.79
C GLN A 298 19.71 -5.18 -4.55
N VAL A 299 19.31 -6.22 -3.82
CA VAL A 299 17.91 -6.52 -3.53
C VAL A 299 17.57 -6.03 -2.14
N THR A 300 16.44 -5.35 -2.02
CA THR A 300 15.88 -4.90 -0.74
C THR A 300 14.60 -5.65 -0.39
N GLY A 301 14.21 -5.70 0.87
CA GLY A 301 12.96 -6.33 1.28
C GLY A 301 12.81 -6.59 2.77
N THR A 302 12.07 -7.65 3.12
CA THR A 302 11.84 -8.07 4.51
C THR A 302 12.16 -9.54 4.71
N SER A 303 12.83 -9.90 5.80
CA SER A 303 13.02 -11.30 6.23
C SER A 303 12.74 -11.47 7.73
N ARG A 304 12.44 -12.69 8.16
CA ARG A 304 12.38 -13.06 9.59
C ARG A 304 13.76 -13.49 10.09
N THR A 305 14.15 -13.02 11.27
CA THR A 305 15.31 -13.54 12.00
C THR A 305 15.00 -14.90 12.64
N ALA A 306 16.02 -15.55 13.23
CA ALA A 306 15.84 -16.79 13.99
C ALA A 306 14.90 -16.61 15.22
N GLU A 307 14.84 -15.41 15.78
CA GLU A 307 13.92 -15.01 16.85
C GLU A 307 12.49 -14.71 16.36
N GLY A 308 12.25 -14.78 15.05
CA GLY A 308 10.96 -14.53 14.40
C GLY A 308 10.62 -13.05 14.16
N LEU A 309 11.52 -12.13 14.50
CA LEU A 309 11.34 -10.69 14.27
C LEU A 309 11.47 -10.34 12.79
N GLN A 310 10.69 -9.38 12.30
CA GLN A 310 10.82 -8.89 10.92
C GLN A 310 11.93 -7.84 10.83
N ARG A 311 12.77 -7.96 9.80
CA ARG A 311 13.85 -7.03 9.50
C ARG A 311 13.83 -6.63 8.03
N ALA A 312 14.03 -5.34 7.80
CA ALA A 312 14.44 -4.80 6.52
C ALA A 312 15.82 -5.36 6.17
N PHE A 313 16.01 -5.83 4.94
CA PHE A 313 17.31 -6.31 4.46
C PHE A 313 17.77 -5.58 3.21
N ILE A 314 19.08 -5.61 2.97
CA ILE A 314 19.72 -5.33 1.69
C ILE A 314 20.67 -6.48 1.33
N THR A 315 20.92 -6.74 0.04
CA THR A 315 22.01 -7.62 -0.41
C THR A 315 23.17 -6.83 -1.03
N GLY A 316 24.31 -7.48 -1.22
CA GLY A 316 25.26 -7.08 -2.27
C GLY A 316 24.71 -7.39 -3.68
N PRO A 317 25.48 -7.07 -4.74
CA PRO A 317 25.14 -7.36 -6.13
C PRO A 317 24.70 -8.81 -6.40
N ASP A 318 23.89 -9.01 -7.44
CA ASP A 318 23.29 -10.30 -7.83
C ASP A 318 22.55 -11.03 -6.68
N GLY A 319 21.97 -10.28 -5.75
CA GLY A 319 21.32 -10.83 -4.57
C GLY A 319 22.26 -11.48 -3.55
N MET A 320 23.57 -11.22 -3.61
CA MET A 320 24.56 -11.95 -2.81
C MET A 320 24.73 -11.35 -1.41
N GLY A 321 24.51 -12.18 -0.38
CA GLY A 321 24.76 -11.83 1.03
C GLY A 321 23.70 -10.91 1.61
N MET A 322 22.55 -11.48 1.98
CA MET A 322 21.48 -10.78 2.71
C MET A 322 21.99 -10.25 4.05
N ARG A 323 21.74 -8.97 4.31
CA ARG A 323 22.20 -8.21 5.48
C ARG A 323 21.04 -7.47 6.13
N ASP A 324 20.92 -7.58 7.45
CA ASP A 324 19.98 -6.81 8.26
C ASP A 324 20.34 -5.31 8.24
N LEU A 325 19.36 -4.44 7.95
CA LEU A 325 19.48 -2.97 7.99
C LEU A 325 19.24 -2.39 9.40
N GLY A 326 18.77 -3.20 10.35
CA GLY A 326 18.43 -2.79 11.72
C GLY A 326 17.04 -2.17 11.85
N THR A 327 16.86 -1.34 12.88
CA THR A 327 15.60 -0.66 13.21
C THR A 327 15.88 0.73 13.79
N LEU A 328 14.86 1.59 13.82
CA LEU A 328 14.88 2.90 14.51
C LEU A 328 14.79 2.77 16.05
N GLY A 329 15.23 1.64 16.62
CA GLY A 329 15.21 1.33 18.05
C GLY A 329 14.14 0.32 18.50
N GLY A 330 13.13 0.05 17.67
CA GLY A 330 12.05 -0.90 17.96
C GLY A 330 12.28 -2.33 17.46
N ASP A 331 11.26 -3.18 17.64
CA ASP A 331 11.34 -4.63 17.38
C ASP A 331 11.29 -5.04 15.90
N ASN A 332 10.85 -4.19 14.97
CA ASN A 332 10.62 -4.60 13.57
C ASN A 332 10.95 -3.50 12.54
N SER A 333 11.37 -3.92 11.35
CA SER A 333 11.56 -3.08 10.15
C SER A 333 11.14 -3.81 8.87
N VAL A 334 10.81 -3.04 7.84
CA VAL A 334 10.37 -3.45 6.50
C VAL A 334 10.96 -2.44 5.50
N ALA A 335 11.55 -2.90 4.40
CA ALA A 335 11.96 -2.04 3.28
C ALA A 335 10.98 -2.11 2.11
N TYR A 336 10.92 -1.02 1.34
CA TYR A 336 10.00 -0.81 0.23
C TYR A 336 10.72 -0.63 -1.11
N ALA A 337 11.60 0.38 -1.22
CA ALA A 337 12.27 0.75 -2.46
C ALA A 337 13.77 1.00 -2.24
N ILE A 338 14.56 0.93 -3.31
CA ILE A 338 16.02 1.14 -3.32
C ILE A 338 16.49 1.84 -4.61
N ASN A 339 17.21 2.95 -4.48
CA ASN A 339 17.80 3.64 -5.64
C ASN A 339 19.19 3.08 -6.02
N ASP A 340 19.77 3.53 -7.13
CA ASP A 340 21.09 3.08 -7.63
C ASP A 340 22.28 3.52 -6.75
N ALA A 341 22.09 4.45 -5.81
CA ALA A 341 23.05 4.71 -4.73
C ALA A 341 22.95 3.68 -3.59
N GLY A 342 21.95 2.79 -3.62
CA GLY A 342 21.66 1.82 -2.59
C GLY A 342 21.05 2.44 -1.33
N GLN A 343 20.40 3.60 -1.43
CA GLN A 343 19.62 4.19 -0.34
C GLN A 343 18.27 3.49 -0.28
N VAL A 344 17.90 2.97 0.89
CA VAL A 344 16.72 2.13 1.08
C VAL A 344 15.63 2.88 1.82
N LEU A 345 14.47 3.03 1.18
CA LEU A 345 13.24 3.53 1.78
C LEU A 345 12.51 2.40 2.52
N GLY A 346 11.94 2.67 3.68
CA GLY A 346 11.18 1.66 4.43
C GLY A 346 10.39 2.22 5.61
N ARG A 347 9.95 1.33 6.50
CA ARG A 347 9.40 1.68 7.82
C ARG A 347 9.99 0.83 8.95
N SER A 348 10.09 1.41 10.15
CA SER A 348 10.53 0.71 11.36
C SER A 348 9.73 1.17 12.57
N THR A 349 9.59 0.32 13.59
CA THR A 349 9.11 0.77 14.90
C THR A 349 10.20 1.52 15.66
N LEU A 350 9.83 2.56 16.41
CA LEU A 350 10.76 3.32 17.26
C LEU A 350 11.06 2.63 18.60
N THR A 351 10.07 1.91 19.16
CA THR A 351 10.12 1.42 20.55
C THR A 351 9.63 -0.02 20.62
N PRO A 352 10.33 -0.92 21.34
CA PRO A 352 9.88 -2.28 21.57
C PRO A 352 8.46 -2.36 22.16
N GLY A 353 7.66 -3.31 21.69
CA GLY A 353 6.27 -3.52 22.10
C GLY A 353 5.27 -2.43 21.68
N ILE A 354 5.70 -1.34 21.03
CA ILE A 354 4.82 -0.26 20.55
C ILE A 354 4.73 -0.34 19.03
N GLY A 355 3.57 -0.74 18.51
CA GLY A 355 3.28 -0.87 17.07
C GLY A 355 3.11 0.45 16.31
N ALA A 356 3.83 1.50 16.69
CA ALA A 356 3.92 2.76 15.95
C ALA A 356 5.12 2.70 15.00
N TYR A 357 4.86 2.86 13.71
CA TYR A 357 5.89 2.84 12.66
C TYR A 357 6.23 4.26 12.23
N HIS A 358 7.52 4.51 12.04
CA HIS A 358 8.05 5.69 11.35
C HIS A 358 8.68 5.26 10.02
N TYR A 359 8.64 6.12 9.02
CA TYR A 359 9.33 5.88 7.74
C TYR A 359 10.82 6.15 7.91
N PHE A 360 11.66 5.39 7.22
CA PHE A 360 13.11 5.58 7.22
C PHE A 360 13.66 5.70 5.80
N ILE A 361 14.79 6.37 5.70
CA ILE A 361 15.71 6.30 4.55
C ILE A 361 17.09 5.92 5.08
N THR A 362 17.92 5.23 4.30
CA THR A 362 19.32 4.96 4.65
C THR A 362 20.29 5.87 3.90
N GLY A 363 21.54 5.94 4.37
CA GLY A 363 22.64 6.31 3.50
C GLY A 363 22.90 5.26 2.40
N PRO A 364 23.83 5.54 1.47
CA PRO A 364 24.19 4.65 0.38
C PRO A 364 24.53 3.21 0.82
N ASN A 365 24.24 2.23 -0.04
CA ASN A 365 24.41 0.80 0.24
C ASN A 365 23.72 0.27 1.52
N GLY A 366 22.67 0.93 2.01
CA GLY A 366 21.96 0.58 3.23
C GLY A 366 22.60 1.10 4.53
N GLU A 367 23.61 1.98 4.46
CA GLU A 367 24.36 2.41 5.65
C GLU A 367 23.63 3.47 6.47
N GLY A 368 23.27 3.12 7.70
CA GLY A 368 22.69 4.03 8.70
C GLY A 368 21.23 4.37 8.43
N MET A 369 20.34 3.76 9.20
CA MET A 369 18.88 4.04 9.15
C MET A 369 18.55 5.38 9.82
N MET A 370 17.85 6.26 9.12
CA MET A 370 17.47 7.61 9.56
C MET A 370 15.95 7.77 9.53
N ASP A 371 15.34 8.34 10.56
CA ASP A 371 13.90 8.62 10.60
C ASP A 371 13.57 9.76 9.61
N LEU A 372 12.72 9.47 8.61
CA LEU A 372 12.34 10.43 7.57
C LEU A 372 11.63 11.65 8.16
N ASN A 373 10.88 11.47 9.25
CA ASN A 373 10.23 12.58 9.99
C ASN A 373 11.24 13.48 10.73
N SER A 374 12.52 13.12 10.79
CA SER A 374 13.59 13.93 11.41
C SER A 374 14.50 14.64 10.40
N LEU A 375 14.35 14.35 9.10
CA LEU A 375 15.14 14.94 8.02
C LEU A 375 14.48 16.16 7.39
N VAL A 376 13.16 16.27 7.47
CA VAL A 376 12.33 17.17 6.65
C VAL A 376 11.49 18.09 7.53
N ASP A 377 11.58 19.39 7.31
CA ASP A 377 10.65 20.38 7.88
C ASP A 377 9.33 20.32 7.09
N LEU A 378 8.54 19.28 7.35
CA LEU A 378 7.20 19.12 6.75
C LEU A 378 6.33 20.34 7.08
N PRO A 379 5.58 20.89 6.12
CA PRO A 379 4.72 22.04 6.39
C PRO A 379 3.62 21.66 7.39
N ASP A 380 3.65 22.25 8.59
CA ASP A 380 2.61 22.08 9.60
C ASP A 380 1.21 22.31 8.97
N PRO A 381 0.25 21.37 9.05
CA PRO A 381 0.20 20.17 9.90
C PRO A 381 0.23 18.85 9.09
N VAL A 382 1.22 18.64 8.22
CA VAL A 382 1.36 17.39 7.43
C VAL A 382 2.02 16.27 8.24
N VAL A 383 1.32 15.15 8.39
CA VAL A 383 1.87 13.90 8.95
C VAL A 383 1.97 12.85 7.85
N LEU A 384 3.14 12.22 7.69
CA LEU A 384 3.36 11.15 6.71
C LEU A 384 2.58 9.88 7.11
N HIS A 385 1.75 9.39 6.19
CA HIS A 385 0.90 8.22 6.38
C HIS A 385 1.39 7.02 5.53
N ALA A 386 1.91 7.29 4.33
CA ALA A 386 2.63 6.32 3.51
C ALA A 386 3.88 6.99 2.89
N ALA A 387 4.95 6.23 2.75
CA ALA A 387 6.00 6.47 1.77
C ALA A 387 6.03 5.25 0.84
N ALA A 388 6.16 5.46 -0.46
CA ALA A 388 6.00 4.40 -1.45
C ALA A 388 7.33 4.06 -2.15
N ASP A 389 8.02 5.06 -2.70
CA ASP A 389 9.12 4.87 -3.65
C ASP A 389 10.16 6.01 -3.58
N VAL A 390 11.38 5.79 -4.10
CA VAL A 390 12.51 6.72 -4.11
C VAL A 390 13.36 6.62 -5.39
N ASN A 391 13.51 7.74 -6.11
CA ASN A 391 14.27 7.78 -7.37
C ASN A 391 15.79 8.00 -7.17
N ASN A 392 16.56 8.00 -8.26
CA ASN A 392 18.02 8.16 -8.25
C ASN A 392 18.49 9.60 -7.96
N HIS A 393 17.58 10.57 -7.91
CA HIS A 393 17.83 11.92 -7.41
C HIS A 393 17.56 12.05 -5.90
N GLY A 394 17.19 10.97 -5.20
CA GLY A 394 16.85 11.01 -3.78
C GLY A 394 15.47 11.60 -3.50
N GLN A 395 14.61 11.71 -4.50
CA GLN A 395 13.23 12.18 -4.34
C GLN A 395 12.35 11.00 -3.87
N VAL A 396 11.85 11.09 -2.64
CA VAL A 396 10.93 10.13 -2.03
C VAL A 396 9.50 10.58 -2.25
N VAL A 397 8.63 9.70 -2.76
CA VAL A 397 7.20 10.01 -2.94
C VAL A 397 6.35 9.46 -1.79
N VAL A 398 5.48 10.33 -1.24
CA VAL A 398 4.75 10.07 0.00
C VAL A 398 3.27 10.47 -0.08
N ALA A 399 2.44 9.82 0.73
CA ALA A 399 1.08 10.27 1.05
C ALA A 399 1.02 10.76 2.50
N GLY A 400 0.63 12.02 2.70
CA GLY A 400 0.40 12.61 4.01
C GLY A 400 -1.07 12.98 4.24
N VAL A 401 -1.45 13.14 5.50
CA VAL A 401 -2.73 13.74 5.91
C VAL A 401 -2.42 15.11 6.51
N ARG A 402 -3.22 16.13 6.16
CA ARG A 402 -3.22 17.43 6.87
C ARG A 402 -4.15 17.30 8.08
N ASP A 403 -3.62 17.33 9.30
CA ASP A 403 -4.50 17.33 10.47
C ASP A 403 -5.18 18.70 10.60
N SER A 404 -6.51 18.71 10.57
CA SER A 404 -7.30 19.94 10.71
C SER A 404 -7.43 20.41 12.16
N VAL A 405 -6.91 19.65 13.11
CA VAL A 405 -6.83 20.01 14.53
C VAL A 405 -5.44 20.56 14.84
N PRO A 406 -5.28 21.86 15.18
CA PRO A 406 -4.00 22.35 15.69
C PRO A 406 -3.67 21.63 17.00
N SER A 407 -2.42 21.24 17.17
CA SER A 407 -1.87 20.54 18.34
C SER A 407 -1.93 21.43 19.59
N ILE A 408 -3.07 21.44 20.28
CA ILE A 408 -3.46 22.37 21.35
C ILE A 408 -2.31 22.65 22.35
N PRO A 409 -1.60 23.78 22.25
CA PRO A 409 -0.38 24.04 23.00
C PRO A 409 -0.68 24.96 24.19
N GLU A 410 -1.56 24.52 25.09
CA GLU A 410 -2.19 25.38 26.09
C GLU A 410 -1.83 25.03 27.55
N PRO A 411 -0.77 25.65 28.13
CA PRO A 411 -0.56 25.69 29.58
C PRO A 411 -1.78 26.22 30.33
N GLU A 412 -2.56 27.09 29.70
CA GLU A 412 -3.79 27.68 30.27
C GLU A 412 -4.87 26.62 30.55
N SER A 413 -4.91 25.52 29.79
CA SER A 413 -5.83 24.41 30.07
C SER A 413 -5.52 23.70 31.39
N TYR A 414 -4.23 23.53 31.72
CA TYR A 414 -3.80 23.04 33.03
C TYR A 414 -4.08 24.07 34.13
N ALA A 415 -3.86 25.36 33.88
CA ALA A 415 -4.17 26.43 34.83
C ALA A 415 -5.67 26.48 35.17
N LEU A 416 -6.56 26.38 34.17
CA LEU A 416 -8.02 26.33 34.35
C LEU A 416 -8.46 25.07 35.09
N MET A 417 -7.87 23.91 34.80
CA MET A 417 -8.15 22.66 35.54
C MET A 417 -7.74 22.77 37.01
N LEU A 418 -6.53 23.32 37.29
CA LEU A 418 -6.04 23.52 38.65
C LEU A 418 -6.86 24.58 39.42
N ALA A 419 -7.27 25.66 38.75
CA ALA A 419 -8.16 26.68 39.32
C ALA A 419 -9.53 26.07 39.68
N GLY A 420 -10.11 25.26 38.78
CA GLY A 420 -11.36 24.54 39.03
C GLY A 420 -11.27 23.57 40.21
N LEU A 421 -10.21 22.76 40.28
CA LEU A 421 -9.94 21.85 41.41
C LEU A 421 -9.72 22.62 42.72
N GLY A 422 -9.01 23.76 42.68
CA GLY A 422 -8.83 24.65 43.82
C GLY A 422 -10.16 25.24 44.33
N LEU A 423 -11.04 25.67 43.41
CA LEU A 423 -12.37 26.18 43.74
C LEU A 423 -13.24 25.10 44.40
N ILE A 424 -13.25 23.88 43.85
CA ILE A 424 -13.96 22.72 44.41
C ILE A 424 -13.43 22.38 45.81
N GLY A 425 -12.10 22.37 45.98
CA GLY A 425 -11.44 22.16 47.28
C GLY A 425 -11.84 23.22 48.32
N PHE A 426 -11.89 24.49 47.94
CA PHE A 426 -12.34 25.59 48.81
C PHE A 426 -13.82 25.45 49.20
N MET A 427 -14.69 25.12 48.24
CA MET A 427 -16.12 24.87 48.50
C MET A 427 -16.36 23.67 49.42
N ALA A 428 -15.62 22.58 49.23
CA ALA A 428 -15.65 21.40 50.10
C ALA A 428 -15.16 21.73 51.53
N ARG A 429 -14.10 22.55 51.65
CA ARG A 429 -13.58 23.01 52.95
C ARG A 429 -14.58 23.91 53.68
N ARG A 430 -15.24 24.85 52.99
CA ARG A 430 -16.34 25.65 53.58
C ARG A 430 -17.50 24.79 54.06
N ARG A 431 -17.93 23.78 53.27
CA ARG A 431 -19.02 22.87 53.67
C ARG A 431 -18.71 22.08 54.94
N LYS A 432 -17.45 21.72 55.23
CA LYS A 432 -17.08 21.07 56.50
C LYS A 432 -17.18 22.00 57.70
N VAL A 433 -16.89 23.29 57.55
CA VAL A 433 -16.98 24.27 58.68
C VAL A 433 -18.43 24.49 59.11
N SER A 434 -19.38 24.55 58.17
CA SER A 434 -20.82 24.65 58.47
C SER A 434 -21.48 23.38 59.04
N PHE A 435 -20.70 22.33 59.33
CA PHE A 435 -21.14 21.10 60.01
C PHE A 435 -20.47 20.92 61.39
N MET A 436 -19.73 21.91 61.87
CA MET A 436 -19.05 21.91 63.18
C MET A 436 -19.27 23.22 63.94
N ALA A 437 -20.44 23.84 63.75
CA ALA A 437 -20.91 25.07 64.37
C ALA A 437 -22.41 24.93 64.72
#